data_AF-H0EKP1-F1
#
_entry.id   AF-H0EKP1-F1
#
_cell.length_a   1.000
_cell.length_b   1.000
_cell.length_c   1.000
_cell.angle_alpha   90.00
_cell.angle_beta   90.00
_cell.angle_gamma   90.00
#
_symmetry.space_group_name_H-M   'P 1'
#
loop_
_entity.id
_entity.type
_entity.pdbx_description
1 polymer ?
#
loop_
_entity_poly.entity_id
_entity_poly.type
_entity_poly.pdbx_seq_one_letter_code
_entity_poly.pdbx_strand_id
1 'polypeptide(L)'
;MGGHFVQGHVDTVAKILKKEPDGNAITFRFQPRDKAVLRYVVEKGYVTLDGASLTITKVDDEEGSGDDVNVEVDQIGKYVEKAVEGYFSQGSNGQPAILQKMVERIVDERISGKKGE
;
A
#
# COMPACT_ATOMS: atom_id res chain seq x y z
N MET A 1 10.92 4.22 3.80
CA MET A 1 11.10 2.96 3.05
C MET A 1 10.31 1.87 3.76
N GLY A 2 8.99 1.85 3.56
CA GLY A 2 8.12 0.76 4.00
C GLY A 2 7.81 -0.14 2.81
N GLY A 3 7.96 -1.46 2.95
CA GLY A 3 7.72 -2.43 1.87
C GLY A 3 8.73 -3.58 1.89
N HIS A 4 8.75 -4.36 0.81
CA HIS A 4 9.73 -5.41 0.55
C HIS A 4 10.50 -5.11 -0.75
N PHE A 5 11.63 -5.79 -0.96
CA PHE A 5 12.41 -5.65 -2.20
C PHE A 5 11.65 -6.24 -3.39
N VAL A 6 11.51 -5.47 -4.46
CA VAL A 6 10.82 -5.87 -5.70
C VAL A 6 11.77 -5.70 -6.88
N GLN A 7 12.01 -6.78 -7.62
CA GLN A 7 12.93 -6.77 -8.78
C GLN A 7 12.29 -6.18 -10.06
N GLY A 8 10.97 -6.06 -10.10
CA GLY A 8 10.22 -5.60 -11.29
C GLY A 8 10.01 -6.67 -12.37
N HIS A 9 10.42 -7.91 -12.12
CA HIS A 9 10.07 -9.07 -12.95
C HIS A 9 8.76 -9.66 -12.45
N VAL A 10 7.81 -9.89 -13.36
CA VAL A 10 6.48 -10.42 -13.02
C VAL A 10 6.48 -11.93 -13.21
N ASP A 11 6.24 -12.69 -12.14
CA ASP A 11 6.20 -14.16 -12.18
C ASP A 11 4.94 -14.70 -12.86
N THR A 12 3.78 -14.10 -12.59
CA THR A 12 2.50 -14.50 -13.17
C THR A 12 1.50 -13.35 -13.14
N VAL A 13 0.35 -13.55 -13.77
CA VAL A 13 -0.82 -12.67 -13.63
C VAL A 13 -1.89 -13.40 -12.82
N ALA A 14 -2.67 -12.66 -12.05
CA ALA A 14 -3.75 -13.22 -11.25
C ALA A 14 -5.10 -12.63 -11.64
N LYS A 15 -6.15 -13.44 -11.55
CA LYS A 15 -7.53 -13.00 -11.73
C LYS A 15 -8.09 -12.58 -10.38
N ILE A 16 -8.73 -11.42 -10.32
CA ILE A 16 -9.54 -11.03 -9.16
C ILE A 16 -10.82 -11.87 -9.19
N LEU A 17 -11.01 -12.70 -8.16
CA LEU A 17 -12.22 -13.50 -7.98
C LEU A 17 -13.27 -12.78 -7.16
N LYS A 18 -12.84 -12.04 -6.13
CA LYS A 18 -13.73 -11.34 -5.21
C LYS A 18 -13.09 -10.04 -4.72
N LYS A 19 -13.94 -9.05 -4.46
CA LYS A 19 -13.60 -7.77 -3.82
C LYS A 19 -14.73 -7.45 -2.85
N GLU A 20 -14.42 -7.35 -1.56
CA GLU A 20 -15.41 -7.09 -0.53
C GLU A 20 -14.92 -6.06 0.50
N PRO A 21 -15.80 -5.18 1.01
CA PRO A 21 -15.45 -4.30 2.12
C PRO A 21 -15.18 -5.10 3.40
N ASP A 22 -14.15 -4.72 4.15
CA ASP A 22 -13.80 -5.33 5.43
C ASP A 22 -13.40 -4.23 6.43
N GLY A 23 -14.39 -3.71 7.17
CA GLY A 23 -14.20 -2.54 8.02
C GLY A 23 -13.69 -1.33 7.23
N ASN A 24 -12.47 -0.89 7.54
CA ASN A 24 -11.80 0.23 6.85
C ASN A 24 -10.95 -0.21 5.65
N ALA A 25 -10.85 -1.52 5.40
CA ALA A 25 -10.06 -2.10 4.33
C ALA A 25 -10.95 -2.68 3.21
N ILE A 26 -10.29 -3.05 2.12
CA ILE A 26 -10.90 -3.85 1.07
C ILE A 26 -10.12 -5.14 0.96
N THR A 27 -10.86 -6.24 1.05
CA THR A 27 -10.32 -7.59 0.95
C THR A 27 -10.52 -8.10 -0.47
N PHE A 28 -9.44 -8.53 -1.10
CA PHE A 28 -9.40 -9.04 -2.45
C PHE A 28 -8.98 -10.50 -2.46
N ARG A 29 -9.71 -11.32 -3.23
CA ARG A 29 -9.31 -12.69 -3.51
C ARG A 29 -8.76 -12.81 -4.92
N PHE A 30 -7.57 -13.39 -5.02
CA PHE A 30 -6.85 -13.57 -6.27
C PHE A 30 -6.60 -15.04 -6.56
N GLN A 31 -6.71 -15.40 -7.84
CA GLN A 31 -6.30 -16.69 -8.36
C GLN A 31 -5.16 -16.49 -9.37
N PRO A 32 -3.92 -16.91 -9.05
CA PRO A 32 -2.82 -16.82 -10.00
C PRO A 32 -3.06 -17.74 -11.20
N ARG A 33 -2.63 -17.31 -12.39
CA ARG A 33 -2.71 -18.12 -13.61
C ARG A 33 -1.80 -19.35 -13.51
N ASP A 34 -0.59 -19.16 -12.99
CA ASP A 34 0.32 -20.25 -12.69
C ASP A 34 0.28 -20.55 -11.20
N LYS A 35 -0.25 -21.72 -10.84
CA LYS A 35 -0.33 -22.17 -9.45
C LYS A 35 1.03 -22.45 -8.83
N ALA A 36 2.03 -22.73 -9.65
CA ALA A 36 3.36 -23.07 -9.14
C ALA A 36 3.98 -21.91 -8.35
N VAL A 37 3.47 -20.68 -8.46
CA VAL A 37 3.92 -19.53 -7.65
C VAL A 37 3.45 -19.61 -6.19
N LEU A 38 2.38 -20.37 -5.90
CA LEU A 38 1.76 -20.40 -4.56
C LEU A 38 2.66 -21.04 -3.51
N ARG A 39 3.61 -21.89 -3.92
CA ARG A 39 4.67 -22.40 -3.03
C ARG A 39 5.53 -21.29 -2.40
N TYR A 40 5.50 -20.08 -2.98
CA TYR A 40 6.20 -18.89 -2.49
C TYR A 40 5.28 -17.90 -1.76
N VAL A 41 3.97 -18.17 -1.74
CA VAL A 41 2.95 -17.34 -1.11
C VAL A 41 2.61 -17.95 0.24
N VAL A 42 2.86 -17.20 1.31
CA VAL A 42 2.58 -17.64 2.69
C VAL A 42 1.78 -16.59 3.42
N GLU A 43 0.95 -17.02 4.38
CA GLU A 43 0.23 -16.09 5.24
C GLU A 43 1.18 -15.14 5.97
N LYS A 44 0.79 -13.87 6.08
CA LYS A 44 1.62 -12.77 6.60
C LYS A 44 2.89 -12.49 5.80
N GLY A 45 3.13 -13.21 4.70
CA GLY A 45 4.14 -12.88 3.71
C GLY A 45 3.76 -11.64 2.90
N TYR A 46 4.69 -11.24 2.04
CA TYR A 46 4.51 -10.11 1.14
C TYR A 46 4.34 -10.57 -0.31
N VAL A 47 3.53 -9.83 -1.06
CA VAL A 47 3.36 -10.00 -2.50
C VAL A 47 3.32 -8.63 -3.17
N THR A 48 3.78 -8.54 -4.41
CA THR A 48 3.61 -7.34 -5.23
C THR A 48 2.55 -7.58 -6.29
N LEU A 49 1.50 -6.74 -6.28
CA LEU A 49 0.47 -6.72 -7.32
C LEU A 49 0.47 -5.33 -7.98
N ASP A 50 0.65 -5.28 -9.30
CA ASP A 50 0.76 -4.03 -10.07
C ASP A 50 1.71 -2.99 -9.45
N GLY A 51 2.84 -3.46 -8.91
CA GLY A 51 3.87 -2.62 -8.26
C GLY A 51 3.52 -2.18 -6.84
N ALA A 52 2.36 -2.54 -6.30
CA ALA A 52 2.01 -2.29 -4.91
C ALA A 52 2.45 -3.46 -4.01
N SER A 53 3.27 -3.18 -3.00
CA SER A 53 3.60 -4.14 -1.94
C SER A 53 2.38 -4.34 -1.04
N LEU A 54 1.89 -5.57 -0.93
CA LEU A 54 0.74 -5.96 -0.14
C LEU A 54 1.12 -7.10 0.83
N THR A 55 0.34 -7.27 1.88
CA THR A 55 0.51 -8.35 2.86
C THR A 55 -0.57 -9.40 2.61
N ILE A 56 -0.16 -10.67 2.54
CA ILE A 56 -1.06 -11.79 2.36
C ILE A 56 -1.76 -12.06 3.70
N THR A 57 -3.09 -12.11 3.69
CA THR A 57 -3.87 -12.37 4.91
C THR A 57 -4.26 -13.82 5.06
N LYS A 58 -4.50 -14.51 3.95
CA LYS A 58 -4.87 -15.92 3.92
C LYS A 58 -4.38 -16.58 2.64
N VAL A 59 -4.01 -17.84 2.70
CA VAL A 59 -3.76 -18.69 1.53
C VAL A 59 -4.60 -19.94 1.68
N ASP A 60 -5.49 -20.20 0.73
CA ASP A 60 -6.29 -21.42 0.69
C ASP A 60 -5.67 -22.38 -0.33
N ASP A 61 -5.05 -23.46 0.17
CA ASP A 61 -4.32 -24.48 -0.62
C ASP A 61 -5.11 -25.81 -0.65
N GLU A 62 -6.42 -25.76 -0.89
CA GLU A 62 -7.20 -27.00 -1.03
C GLU A 62 -6.86 -27.71 -2.35
N GLU A 63 -6.23 -28.88 -2.24
CA GLU A 63 -5.87 -29.76 -3.35
C GLU A 63 -7.09 -30.05 -4.24
N GLY A 64 -7.19 -29.36 -5.39
CA GLY A 64 -8.15 -29.67 -6.44
C GLY A 64 -8.90 -28.47 -7.02
N SER A 65 -8.94 -27.33 -6.33
CA SER A 65 -9.54 -26.10 -6.84
C SER A 65 -8.69 -24.90 -6.44
N GLY A 66 -7.60 -24.64 -7.16
CA GLY A 66 -7.62 -23.38 -7.90
C GLY A 66 -7.21 -22.26 -6.95
N ASP A 67 -6.01 -22.37 -6.42
CA ASP A 67 -5.73 -21.97 -5.04
C ASP A 67 -5.78 -20.44 -4.87
N ASP A 68 -6.42 -20.02 -3.79
CA ASP A 68 -6.94 -18.67 -3.58
C ASP A 68 -6.04 -17.90 -2.61
N VAL A 69 -5.56 -16.73 -3.02
CA VAL A 69 -4.81 -15.83 -2.14
C VAL A 69 -5.72 -14.70 -1.71
N ASN A 70 -5.94 -14.58 -0.40
CA ASN A 70 -6.60 -13.43 0.17
C ASN A 70 -5.57 -12.33 0.48
N VAL A 71 -5.81 -11.16 -0.06
CA VAL A 71 -4.98 -9.98 0.16
C VAL A 71 -5.89 -8.89 0.70
N GLU A 72 -5.63 -8.48 1.92
CA GLU A 72 -6.25 -7.29 2.48
C GLU A 72 -5.40 -6.08 2.13
N VAL A 73 -6.05 -5.04 1.66
CA VAL A 73 -5.40 -3.77 1.41
C VAL A 73 -6.13 -2.68 2.17
N ASP A 74 -5.43 -2.02 3.08
CA ASP A 74 -5.84 -0.70 3.56
C ASP A 74 -5.61 0.31 2.43
N GLN A 75 -6.59 0.39 1.53
CA GLN A 75 -6.56 1.30 0.40
C GLN A 75 -6.54 2.75 0.92
N ILE A 76 -7.28 3.08 1.97
CA ILE A 76 -7.33 4.45 2.51
C ILE A 76 -5.96 4.83 3.05
N GLY A 77 -5.37 4.00 3.90
CA GLY A 77 -4.02 4.18 4.42
C GLY A 77 -2.99 4.35 3.30
N LYS A 78 -3.00 3.46 2.29
CA LYS A 78 -2.04 3.52 1.17
C LYS A 78 -2.25 4.71 0.23
N TYR A 79 -3.50 5.08 -0.06
CA TYR A 79 -3.79 6.27 -0.86
C TYR A 79 -3.36 7.53 -0.12
N VAL A 80 -3.64 7.61 1.19
CA VAL A 80 -3.19 8.72 2.04
C VAL A 80 -1.66 8.76 2.08
N GLU A 81 -0.99 7.63 2.32
CA GLU A 81 0.47 7.55 2.34
C GLU A 81 1.08 8.01 1.01
N LYS A 82 0.61 7.47 -0.13
CA LYS A 82 1.09 7.89 -1.46
C LYS A 82 0.80 9.35 -1.78
N ALA A 83 -0.38 9.84 -1.42
CA ALA A 83 -0.74 11.25 -1.62
C ALA A 83 0.19 12.15 -0.80
N VAL A 84 0.42 11.80 0.47
CA VAL A 84 1.28 12.52 1.40
C VAL A 84 2.74 12.47 0.94
N GLU A 85 3.26 11.32 0.52
CA GLU A 85 4.60 11.20 -0.08
C GLU A 85 4.75 12.08 -1.33
N GLY A 86 3.72 12.12 -2.20
CA GLY A 86 3.68 13.01 -3.36
C GLY A 86 3.82 14.48 -2.98
N TYR A 87 3.16 14.91 -1.91
CA TYR A 87 3.28 16.28 -1.41
C TYR A 87 4.65 16.59 -0.79
N PHE A 88 5.33 15.61 -0.15
CA PHE A 88 6.66 15.81 0.43
C PHE A 88 7.80 15.70 -0.60
N SER A 89 7.62 14.93 -1.67
CA SER A 89 8.63 14.71 -2.72
C SER A 89 8.65 15.79 -3.81
N GLN A 90 7.60 16.61 -3.94
CA GLN A 90 7.55 17.76 -4.86
C GLN A 90 8.35 18.99 -4.35
N GLY A 91 9.61 18.78 -3.99
CA GLY A 91 10.60 19.83 -3.79
C GLY A 91 11.73 19.68 -4.81
N SER A 92 11.50 20.04 -6.08
CA SER A 92 12.60 20.20 -7.04
C SER A 92 13.31 21.54 -6.82
N ASN A 93 14.64 21.55 -6.94
CA ASN A 93 15.50 22.75 -6.80
C ASN A 93 15.46 23.46 -5.44
N GLY A 94 15.62 22.72 -4.33
CA GLY A 94 15.91 23.32 -3.02
C GLY A 94 14.74 24.11 -2.40
N GLN A 95 13.53 24.01 -2.98
CA GLN A 95 12.32 24.59 -2.40
C GLN A 95 11.64 23.57 -1.48
N PRO A 96 11.22 23.99 -0.28
CA PRO A 96 10.47 23.11 0.62
C PRO A 96 9.12 22.75 0.01
N ALA A 97 8.71 21.50 0.25
CA ALA A 97 7.42 20.95 -0.14
C ALA A 97 6.26 21.88 0.25
N ILE A 98 5.20 21.92 -0.56
CA ILE A 98 4.01 22.75 -0.29
C ILE A 98 3.47 22.49 1.13
N LEU A 99 3.47 21.22 1.53
CA LEU A 99 3.05 20.78 2.86
C LEU A 99 3.97 21.33 3.96
N GLN A 100 5.28 21.37 3.72
CA GLN A 100 6.24 21.97 4.65
C GLN A 100 5.98 23.48 4.82
N LYS A 101 5.77 24.22 3.73
CA LYS A 101 5.42 25.66 3.81
C LYS A 101 4.10 25.92 4.54
N MET A 102 3.10 25.05 4.33
CA MET A 102 1.83 25.15 5.05
C MET A 102 2.01 24.89 6.55
N VAL A 103 2.78 23.86 6.91
CA VAL A 103 3.07 23.52 8.32
C VAL A 103 3.88 24.64 8.98
N GLU A 104 4.93 25.14 8.33
CA GLU A 104 5.72 26.28 8.82
C GLU A 104 4.84 27.50 9.09
N ARG A 105 3.96 27.87 8.14
CA ARG A 105 3.02 28.99 8.34
C ARG A 105 2.07 28.77 9.52
N ILE A 106 1.48 27.59 9.64
CA ILE A 106 0.54 27.28 10.74
C ILE A 106 1.26 27.30 12.10
N VAL A 107 2.50 26.77 12.15
CA VAL A 107 3.33 26.77 13.36
C VAL A 107 3.72 28.21 13.73
N ASP A 108 4.16 29.01 12.77
CA ASP A 108 4.52 30.42 12.98
C ASP A 108 3.32 31.25 13.45
N GLU A 109 2.14 31.06 12.85
CA GLU A 109 0.89 31.71 13.27
C GLU A 109 0.51 31.35 14.72
N ARG A 110 0.69 30.08 15.12
CA ARG A 110 0.42 29.66 16.51
C ARG A 110 1.46 30.14 17.51
N ILE A 111 2.74 30.19 17.14
CA ILE A 111 3.82 30.65 18.02
C ILE A 111 3.76 32.18 18.18
N SER A 112 3.46 32.92 17.11
CA SER A 112 3.28 34.37 17.15
C SER A 112 2.01 34.78 17.89
N GLY A 113 0.91 34.04 17.73
CA GLY A 113 -0.34 34.25 18.48
C GLY A 113 -0.24 33.99 19.98
N LYS A 114 0.75 33.23 20.45
CA LYS A 114 1.01 32.98 21.89
C LYS A 114 1.86 34.04 22.59
N LYS A 115 2.42 35.03 21.87
CA LYS A 115 3.23 36.10 22.48
C LYS A 115 2.41 37.28 23.05
N GLY A 116 1.09 37.14 23.11
CA GLY A 116 0.16 38.21 23.49
C GLY A 116 -0.76 37.94 24.68
N GLU A 117 -0.48 36.92 25.51
CA GLU A 117 -1.12 36.71 26.83
C GLU A 117 -0.10 36.77 27.96
#